data_AF-A0A8H4R6W9-F1
#
_entry.id   AF-A0A8H4R6W9-F1
#
_cell.length_a   1.000
_cell.length_b   1.000
_cell.length_c   1.000
_cell.angle_alpha   90.00
_cell.angle_beta   90.00
_cell.angle_gamma   90.00
#
_symmetry.space_group_name_H-M   'P 1'
#
loop_
_entity.id
_entity.type
_entity.pdbx_description
1 polymer ?
#
loop_
_entity_poly.entity_id
_entity_poly.type
_entity_poly.pdbx_seq_one_letter_code
_entity_poly.pdbx_strand_id
1 'polypeptide(L)'
;MSSSPPFYVLLAHSSLSSAPSAALSNTLGHPVIQYHYADDSPLSLLPTHPDEHILVLNYSNDGPKPTVQSISPTLSVVGLKTEEAPGASVADETGTRNDTMFIIETSDNDHLLSSSHGDRKSGHAIIAQFKHRNQVLRKALQYPNDQGKASSATAQPPIQGSPTTSQPSS
;
A
#
# COMPACT_ATOMS: atom_id res chain seq x y z
N MET A 1 15.36 -22.34 -14.11
CA MET A 1 15.49 -21.06 -14.84
C MET A 1 15.67 -20.00 -13.75
N SER A 2 16.87 -19.44 -13.58
CA SER A 2 17.08 -18.39 -12.56
C SER A 2 16.42 -17.11 -13.08
N SER A 3 15.25 -16.80 -12.55
CA SER A 3 14.54 -15.56 -12.86
C SER A 3 15.20 -14.38 -12.16
N SER A 4 15.29 -13.27 -12.88
CA SER A 4 15.97 -12.05 -12.42
C SER A 4 15.20 -11.43 -11.25
N PRO A 5 15.87 -11.12 -10.13
CA PRO A 5 15.20 -10.51 -9.00
C PRO A 5 14.76 -9.06 -9.32
N PRO A 6 13.80 -8.50 -8.57
CA PRO A 6 13.34 -7.12 -8.72
C PRO A 6 14.51 -6.13 -8.59
N PHE A 7 14.80 -5.37 -9.64
CA PHE A 7 15.95 -4.46 -9.66
C PHE A 7 15.56 -2.99 -9.46
N TYR A 8 14.47 -2.56 -10.09
CA TYR A 8 13.98 -1.19 -10.01
C TYR A 8 12.97 -1.04 -8.87
N VAL A 9 13.44 -0.59 -7.70
CA VAL A 9 12.57 -0.31 -6.55
C VAL A 9 12.69 1.16 -6.14
N LEU A 10 11.54 1.83 -6.01
CA LEU A 10 11.40 3.20 -5.55
C LEU A 10 10.52 3.26 -4.31
N LEU A 11 10.90 4.12 -3.37
CA LEU A 11 10.12 4.45 -2.19
C LEU A 11 9.47 5.82 -2.40
N ALA A 12 8.14 5.85 -2.45
CA ALA A 12 7.35 7.08 -2.41
C ALA A 12 6.95 7.35 -0.95
N HIS A 13 7.71 8.21 -0.29
CA HIS A 13 7.49 8.53 1.12
C HIS A 13 6.65 9.80 1.27
N SER A 14 5.51 9.66 1.93
CA SER A 14 4.63 10.77 2.27
C SER A 14 4.80 11.17 3.74
N SER A 15 5.25 12.42 3.96
CA SER A 15 5.37 13.00 5.29
C SER A 15 4.54 14.29 5.38
N LEU A 16 3.88 14.47 6.54
CA LEU A 16 3.19 15.68 6.91
C LEU A 16 4.14 16.59 7.69
N SER A 17 4.88 17.47 6.99
CA SER A 17 5.70 18.48 7.66
C SER A 17 4.81 19.50 8.39
N SER A 18 5.16 19.87 9.62
CA SER A 18 4.45 20.90 10.41
C SER A 18 4.75 22.34 9.96
N ALA A 19 5.37 22.54 8.80
CA ALA A 19 5.61 23.85 8.24
C ALA A 19 4.27 24.59 7.99
N PRO A 20 4.23 25.94 8.07
CA PRO A 20 2.99 26.71 7.94
C PRO A 20 2.28 26.56 6.58
N SER A 21 2.93 25.90 5.62
CA SER A 21 2.30 25.40 4.40
C SER A 21 1.96 23.93 4.61
N ALA A 22 0.66 23.60 4.61
CA ALA A 22 0.13 22.24 4.65
C ALA A 22 0.43 21.44 3.35
N ALA A 23 1.64 21.58 2.82
CA ALA A 23 2.11 20.93 1.63
C ALA A 23 2.47 19.49 1.94
N LEU A 24 1.83 18.56 1.24
CA LEU A 24 2.21 17.15 1.23
C LEU A 24 3.57 17.06 0.54
N SER A 25 4.60 16.59 1.25
CA SER A 25 5.87 16.24 0.62
C SER A 25 5.80 14.75 0.27
N ASN A 26 5.79 14.45 -1.02
CA ASN A 26 5.99 13.09 -1.52
C ASN A 26 7.41 13.01 -2.09
N THR A 27 8.31 12.37 -1.37
CA THR A 27 9.70 12.20 -1.80
C THR A 27 9.88 10.83 -2.42
N LEU A 28 10.40 10.77 -3.64
CA LEU A 28 10.83 9.53 -4.28
C LEU A 28 12.30 9.28 -3.94
N GLY A 29 12.61 8.11 -3.40
CA GLY A 29 13.97 7.71 -3.03
C GLY A 29 14.28 6.26 -3.39
N HIS A 30 15.57 5.95 -3.47
CA HIS A 30 16.04 4.57 -3.64
C HIS A 30 16.33 3.95 -2.27
N PRO A 31 15.69 2.82 -1.92
CA PRO A 31 16.08 2.06 -0.74
C PRO A 31 17.36 1.28 -1.00
N VAL A 32 18.02 0.86 0.08
CA VAL A 32 19.02 -0.21 0.01
C VAL A 32 18.27 -1.53 -0.17
N ILE A 33 18.55 -2.25 -1.25
CA ILE A 33 17.88 -3.52 -1.57
C ILE A 33 18.77 -4.67 -1.10
N GLN A 34 18.21 -5.56 -0.28
CA GLN A 34 18.84 -6.82 0.12
C GLN A 34 17.93 -7.97 -0.30
N TYR A 35 18.50 -8.95 -0.99
CA TYR A 35 17.77 -10.14 -1.43
C TYR A 35 17.95 -11.24 -0.40
N HIS A 36 16.83 -11.79 0.06
CA HIS A 36 16.79 -12.94 0.94
C HIS A 36 16.15 -14.11 0.21
N TYR A 37 16.80 -15.26 0.27
CA TYR A 37 16.35 -16.51 -0.32
C TYR A 37 15.80 -17.45 0.75
N ALA A 38 15.20 -18.56 0.33
CA ALA A 38 14.49 -19.48 1.23
C ALA A 38 15.41 -20.18 2.25
N ASP A 39 16.71 -20.21 2.00
CA ASP A 39 17.76 -20.78 2.83
C ASP A 39 18.41 -19.78 3.80
N ASP A 40 18.09 -18.48 3.67
CA ASP A 40 18.62 -17.46 4.57
C ASP A 40 17.95 -17.47 5.94
N SER A 41 18.71 -17.08 6.97
CA SER A 41 18.19 -16.97 8.34
C SER A 41 17.18 -15.83 8.46
N PRO A 42 16.00 -16.04 9.08
CA PRO A 42 15.01 -14.97 9.27
C PRO A 42 15.50 -13.86 10.21
N LEU A 43 16.55 -14.13 11.01
CA LEU A 43 17.15 -13.14 11.89
C LEU A 43 17.89 -12.03 11.12
N SER A 44 18.22 -12.27 9.85
CA SER A 44 18.85 -11.27 8.98
C SER A 44 17.91 -10.12 8.61
N LEU A 45 16.59 -10.30 8.78
CA LEU A 45 15.58 -9.27 8.54
C LEU A 45 15.37 -8.34 9.74
N LEU A 46 16.06 -8.56 10.86
CA LEU A 46 15.87 -7.75 12.06
C LEU A 46 16.61 -6.42 11.94
N PRO A 47 15.99 -5.29 12.35
CA PRO A 47 16.66 -4.02 12.44
C PRO A 47 17.93 -4.11 13.29
N THR A 48 19.03 -3.64 12.73
CA THR A 48 20.32 -3.56 13.42
C THR A 48 20.48 -2.23 14.17
N HIS A 49 19.77 -1.20 13.71
CA HIS A 49 19.78 0.14 14.29
C HIS A 49 18.35 0.61 14.62
N PRO A 50 18.18 1.46 15.65
CA PRO A 50 16.85 1.95 16.05
C PRO A 50 16.19 2.82 14.97
N ASP A 51 16.99 3.49 14.13
CA ASP A 51 16.52 4.37 13.05
C ASP A 51 16.36 3.62 11.71
N GLU A 52 16.54 2.30 11.71
CA GLU A 52 16.42 1.48 10.50
C GLU A 52 14.95 1.16 10.21
N HIS A 53 14.56 1.38 8.96
CA HIS A 53 13.23 1.02 8.47
C HIS A 53 13.35 -0.11 7.44
N ILE A 54 12.79 -1.26 7.79
CA ILE A 54 12.79 -2.45 6.96
C ILE A 54 11.41 -2.64 6.35
N LEU A 55 11.42 -2.81 5.03
CA LEU A 55 10.27 -3.13 4.19
C LEU A 55 10.56 -4.45 3.47
N VAL A 56 9.64 -5.39 3.56
CA VAL A 56 9.79 -6.72 2.97
C VAL A 56 8.90 -6.81 1.73
N LEU A 57 9.53 -6.88 0.55
CA LEU A 57 8.87 -7.16 -0.72
C LEU A 57 8.91 -8.67 -0.99
N ASN A 58 7.77 -9.33 -0.82
CA ASN A 58 7.62 -10.74 -1.17
C ASN A 58 7.38 -10.84 -2.67
N TYR A 59 8.38 -11.35 -3.38
CA TYR A 59 8.35 -11.55 -4.82
C TYR A 59 8.53 -13.03 -5.14
N SER A 60 7.62 -13.57 -5.96
CA SER A 60 7.73 -14.91 -6.54
C SER A 60 7.34 -14.84 -8.00
N ASN A 61 8.08 -15.54 -8.86
CA ASN A 61 7.89 -15.52 -10.31
C ASN A 61 6.69 -16.36 -10.75
N ASP A 62 6.48 -17.48 -10.06
CA ASP A 62 5.37 -18.42 -10.31
C ASP A 62 4.23 -18.23 -9.29
N GLY A 63 4.34 -17.21 -8.45
CA GLY A 63 3.48 -16.98 -7.29
C GLY A 63 2.42 -15.89 -7.50
N PRO A 64 1.66 -15.58 -6.43
CA PRO A 64 0.70 -14.48 -6.44
C PRO A 64 1.38 -13.12 -6.65
N LYS A 65 0.58 -12.09 -6.93
CA LYS A 65 1.05 -10.72 -7.09
C LYS A 65 1.98 -10.31 -5.93
N PRO A 66 3.06 -9.58 -6.21
CA PRO A 66 4.01 -9.17 -5.18
C PRO A 66 3.31 -8.40 -4.08
N THR A 67 3.75 -8.63 -2.84
CA THR A 67 3.19 -7.95 -1.66
C THR A 67 4.32 -7.27 -0.91
N VAL A 68 4.01 -6.15 -0.26
CA VAL A 68 4.97 -5.43 0.58
C VAL A 68 4.41 -5.30 1.97
N GLN A 69 5.27 -5.56 2.96
CA GLN A 69 4.96 -5.40 4.37
C GLN A 69 6.03 -4.53 5.03
N SER A 70 5.61 -3.65 5.93
CA SER A 70 6.56 -2.97 6.82
C SER A 70 6.69 -3.78 8.09
N ILE A 71 7.93 -3.98 8.54
CA ILE A 71 8.22 -4.49 9.89
C ILE A 71 8.71 -3.37 10.81
N SER A 72 8.66 -2.13 10.32
CA SER A 72 9.08 -0.94 11.06
C SER A 72 7.95 -0.42 11.96
N PRO A 73 8.23 0.07 13.17
CA PRO A 73 7.20 0.54 14.09
C PRO A 73 6.57 1.87 13.66
N THR A 74 7.33 2.74 13.00
CA THR A 74 6.90 4.10 12.63
C THR A 74 6.54 4.24 11.15
N LEU A 75 6.92 3.29 10.29
CA LEU A 75 6.68 3.39 8.85
C LEU A 75 5.60 2.41 8.41
N SER A 76 4.53 2.91 7.80
CA SER A 76 3.44 2.09 7.26
C SER A 76 3.47 2.04 5.74
N VAL A 77 3.22 0.87 5.16
CA VAL A 77 3.03 0.70 3.71
C VAL A 77 1.57 0.99 3.39
N VAL A 78 1.35 1.90 2.45
CA VAL A 78 0.03 2.37 2.03
C VAL A 78 -0.36 1.79 0.67
N GLY A 79 0.62 1.37 -0.12
CA GLY A 79 0.37 0.77 -1.42
C GLY A 79 1.63 0.26 -2.11
N LEU A 80 1.42 -0.58 -3.12
CA LEU A 80 2.43 -1.04 -4.05
C LEU A 80 1.92 -0.78 -5.47
N LYS A 81 2.73 -0.13 -6.29
CA LYS A 81 2.48 0.03 -7.72
C LYS A 81 3.57 -0.68 -8.51
N THR A 82 3.16 -1.19 -9.66
CA THR A 82 4.02 -1.90 -10.60
C THR A 82 3.91 -1.18 -11.94
N GLU A 83 5.03 -0.68 -12.43
CA GLU A 83 5.12 0.06 -13.69
C GLU A 83 6.27 -0.51 -14.55
N GLU A 84 6.29 -0.20 -15.83
CA GLU A 84 7.42 -0.52 -16.71
C GLU A 84 8.56 0.46 -16.44
N ALA A 85 9.78 -0.06 -16.24
CA ALA A 85 10.93 0.78 -15.93
C ALA A 85 11.33 1.63 -17.15
N PRO A 86 11.39 2.97 -17.03
CA PRO A 86 11.82 3.84 -18.11
C PRO A 86 13.24 3.50 -18.55
N GLY A 87 13.42 3.19 -19.84
CA GLY A 87 14.72 2.84 -20.42
C GLY A 87 15.06 1.35 -20.43
N ALA A 88 14.22 0.48 -19.85
CA ALA A 88 14.41 -0.98 -19.92
C ALA A 88 14.26 -1.56 -21.34
N SER A 89 13.53 -0.87 -22.22
CA SER A 89 13.33 -1.24 -23.62
C SER A 89 14.52 -0.92 -24.53
N VAL A 90 15.53 -0.18 -24.05
CA VAL A 90 16.73 0.19 -24.82
C VAL A 90 17.89 -0.70 -24.40
N ALA A 91 17.82 -1.97 -24.81
CA ALA A 91 18.91 -2.93 -24.96
C ALA A 91 20.00 -2.95 -23.86
N ASP A 92 19.91 -3.93 -22.96
CA ASP A 92 21.12 -4.62 -22.50
C ASP A 92 21.21 -5.95 -23.26
N GLU A 93 22.28 -6.16 -24.04
CA GLU A 93 22.67 -7.42 -24.71
C GLU A 93 22.78 -8.63 -23.73
N THR A 94 22.53 -8.42 -22.44
CA THR A 94 22.66 -9.40 -21.36
C THR A 94 21.33 -9.91 -20.78
N GLY A 95 20.16 -9.40 -21.19
CA GLY A 95 18.83 -10.03 -20.99
C GLY A 95 18.46 -10.54 -19.59
N THR A 96 19.09 -10.03 -18.51
CA THR A 96 19.08 -10.67 -17.17
C THR A 96 18.49 -9.81 -16.07
N ARG A 97 17.92 -8.64 -16.37
CA ARG A 97 17.28 -7.77 -15.37
C ARG A 97 15.77 -7.72 -15.57
N ASN A 98 15.05 -7.54 -14.47
CA ASN A 98 13.61 -7.41 -14.51
C ASN A 98 13.23 -5.98 -14.93
N ASP A 99 12.50 -5.83 -16.04
CA ASP A 99 12.06 -4.54 -16.60
C ASP A 99 10.93 -3.88 -15.80
N THR A 100 10.50 -4.52 -14.71
CA THR A 100 9.43 -4.05 -13.85
C THR A 100 9.98 -3.13 -12.76
N MET A 101 9.40 -1.94 -12.66
CA MET A 101 9.59 -1.00 -11.56
C MET A 101 8.53 -1.17 -10.48
N PHE A 102 8.98 -1.28 -9.24
CA PHE A 102 8.13 -1.35 -8.05
C PHE A 102 8.19 -0.02 -7.30
N ILE A 103 7.04 0.62 -7.12
CA ILE A 103 6.91 1.86 -6.35
C ILE A 103 6.15 1.54 -5.06
N ILE A 104 6.85 1.63 -3.93
CA ILE A 104 6.32 1.36 -2.60
C ILE A 104 5.86 2.69 -2.00
N GLU A 105 4.55 2.86 -1.79
CA GLU A 105 3.99 4.03 -1.12
C GLU A 105 4.05 3.83 0.39
N THR A 106 4.70 4.75 1.11
CA THR A 106 4.79 4.72 2.58
C THR A 106 4.32 6.02 3.22
N SER A 107 3.88 5.91 4.47
CA SER A 107 3.51 7.02 5.33
C SER A 107 4.14 6.82 6.70
N ASP A 108 4.64 7.91 7.29
CA ASP A 108 5.06 7.92 8.68
C ASP A 108 3.84 7.91 9.61
N ASN A 109 3.93 7.13 10.68
CA ASN A 109 3.01 7.11 11.80
C ASN A 109 3.58 7.98 12.91
N ASP A 110 3.58 9.29 12.66
CA ASP A 110 4.11 10.25 13.61
C ASP A 110 3.16 10.42 14.80
N HIS A 111 3.32 9.52 15.77
CA HIS A 111 2.58 9.46 17.02
C HIS A 111 3.11 10.46 18.06
N LEU A 112 4.28 11.07 17.81
CA LEU A 112 4.99 11.93 18.76
C LEU A 112 4.71 13.42 18.56
N LEU A 113 4.24 13.85 17.39
CA LEU A 113 3.88 15.27 17.16
C LEU A 113 2.53 15.69 17.74
N SER A 114 1.83 14.81 18.48
CA SER A 114 0.57 15.16 19.15
C SER A 114 0.74 15.57 20.61
N SER A 115 1.89 15.33 21.25
CA SER A 115 2.07 15.54 22.69
C SER A 115 2.96 16.71 23.08
N SER A 116 3.70 17.34 22.16
CA SER A 116 4.80 18.25 22.57
C SER A 116 4.75 19.72 22.10
N HIS A 117 3.75 20.20 21.36
CA HIS A 117 3.68 21.64 21.07
C HIS A 117 2.27 22.21 21.27
N GLY A 118 2.10 22.86 22.42
CA GLY A 118 0.97 23.72 22.76
C GLY A 118 0.91 25.02 21.95
N ASP A 119 1.60 25.13 20.81
CA ASP A 119 1.57 26.32 19.97
C ASP A 119 0.73 26.09 18.70
N ARG A 120 -0.54 26.46 18.83
CA ARG A 120 -1.43 27.00 17.80
C ARG A 120 -1.20 26.52 16.36
N LYS A 121 -1.27 25.20 16.12
CA LYS A 121 -1.49 24.70 14.75
C LYS A 121 -2.76 25.38 14.22
N SER A 122 -2.66 26.06 13.07
CA SER A 122 -3.82 26.74 12.48
C SER A 122 -4.95 25.73 12.27
N GLY A 123 -6.22 26.13 12.47
CA GLY A 123 -7.35 25.21 12.30
C GLY A 123 -7.36 24.52 10.92
N HIS A 124 -6.86 25.23 9.90
CA HIS A 124 -6.65 24.68 8.56
C HIS A 124 -5.61 23.56 8.52
N ALA A 125 -4.48 23.70 9.22
CA ALA A 125 -3.47 22.65 9.30
C ALA A 125 -4.01 21.40 10.00
N ILE A 126 -4.81 21.56 11.06
CA ILE A 126 -5.45 20.45 11.77
C ILE A 126 -6.41 19.69 10.84
N ILE A 127 -7.25 20.41 10.10
CA ILE A 127 -8.20 19.79 9.16
C ILE A 127 -7.47 19.10 8.00
N ALA A 128 -6.43 19.72 7.44
CA ALA A 128 -5.63 19.12 6.38
C ALA A 128 -4.97 17.81 6.85
N GLN A 129 -4.39 17.82 8.06
CA GLN A 129 -3.83 16.64 8.71
C GLN A 129 -4.88 15.54 8.91
N PHE A 130 -6.06 15.91 9.44
CA PHE A 130 -7.14 14.95 9.64
C PHE A 130 -7.64 14.33 8.34
N LYS A 131 -7.81 15.13 7.28
CA LYS A 131 -8.21 14.64 5.95
C LYS A 131 -7.17 13.68 5.38
N HIS A 132 -5.89 14.02 5.48
CA HIS A 132 -4.81 13.16 5.01
C HIS A 132 -4.77 11.84 5.77
N ARG A 133 -4.81 11.86 7.11
CA ARG A 133 -4.85 10.64 7.93
C ARG A 133 -6.02 9.74 7.54
N ASN A 134 -7.21 10.30 7.36
CA ASN A 134 -8.36 9.52 6.89
C ASN A 134 -8.16 8.95 5.49
N GLN A 135 -7.49 9.66 4.59
CA GLN A 135 -7.17 9.14 3.26
C GLN A 135 -6.19 7.97 3.33
N VAL A 136 -5.13 8.08 4.16
CA VAL A 136 -4.18 6.99 4.39
C VAL A 136 -4.87 5.79 5.00
N LEU A 137 -5.71 5.97 6.03
CA LEU A 137 -6.48 4.90 6.64
C LEU A 137 -7.40 4.21 5.64
N ARG A 138 -8.10 4.98 4.78
CA ARG A 138 -8.95 4.40 3.73
C ARG A 138 -8.15 3.56 2.74
N LYS A 139 -6.96 4.02 2.34
CA LYS A 139 -6.07 3.26 1.47
C LYS A 139 -5.55 1.99 2.15
N ALA A 140 -5.09 2.09 3.40
CA ALA A 140 -4.55 0.95 4.15
C ALA A 140 -5.61 -0.12 4.47
N LEU A 141 -6.87 0.28 4.71
CA LEU A 141 -7.99 -0.62 4.93
C LEU A 141 -8.61 -1.14 3.63
N GLN A 142 -8.14 -0.67 2.47
CA GLN A 142 -8.54 -1.20 1.18
C GLN A 142 -7.82 -2.55 0.99
N TYR A 143 -8.37 -3.60 1.61
CA TYR A 143 -7.89 -4.95 1.38
C TYR A 143 -7.98 -5.28 -0.12
N PRO A 144 -7.01 -6.01 -0.68
CA PRO A 144 -7.17 -6.63 -1.99
C PRO A 144 -8.32 -7.65 -1.87
N ASN A 145 -9.56 -7.19 -2.06
CA ASN A 145 -10.69 -8.08 -2.23
C ASN A 145 -10.40 -8.90 -3.48
N ASP A 146 -10.53 -10.21 -3.35
CA ASP A 146 -10.56 -11.18 -4.42
C ASP A 146 -11.41 -10.67 -5.60
N GLN A 147 -10.79 -10.06 -6.62
CA GLN A 147 -11.42 -9.76 -7.90
C GLN A 147 -11.61 -11.05 -8.73
N GLY A 148 -12.07 -12.11 -8.07
CA GLY A 148 -12.19 -13.46 -8.61
C GLY A 148 -13.30 -14.24 -7.94
N LYS A 149 -14.46 -13.63 -7.66
CA LYS A 149 -15.80 -14.27 -7.55
C LYS A 149 -16.84 -13.27 -7.04
N ALA A 150 -17.35 -12.44 -7.94
CA ALA A 150 -18.63 -11.75 -7.73
C ALA A 150 -19.28 -11.38 -9.07
N SER A 151 -19.43 -12.38 -9.94
CA SER A 151 -20.32 -12.32 -11.10
C SER A 151 -21.23 -13.55 -11.11
N SER A 152 -22.05 -13.66 -10.07
CA SER A 152 -23.27 -14.47 -10.10
C SER A 152 -24.21 -14.05 -8.97
N ALA A 153 -25.10 -13.09 -9.25
CA ALA A 153 -26.47 -13.04 -8.73
C ALA A 153 -27.11 -11.68 -9.06
N THR A 154 -27.50 -11.46 -10.32
CA THR A 154 -28.67 -10.64 -10.60
C THR A 154 -29.88 -11.55 -10.43
N ALA A 155 -30.28 -11.80 -9.18
CA ALA A 155 -31.56 -12.43 -8.88
C ALA A 155 -32.61 -11.32 -8.80
N GLN A 156 -33.27 -11.07 -9.92
CA GLN A 156 -34.56 -10.40 -9.98
C GLN A 156 -35.54 -11.10 -9.02
N PRO A 157 -36.28 -10.39 -8.16
CA PRO A 157 -37.41 -10.99 -7.46
C PRO A 157 -38.55 -11.27 -8.45
N PRO A 158 -39.13 -12.49 -8.47
CA PRO A 158 -40.33 -12.75 -9.25
C PRO A 158 -41.52 -12.02 -8.62
N ILE A 159 -42.17 -11.22 -9.44
CA ILE A 159 -43.45 -10.56 -9.16
C ILE A 159 -44.52 -11.66 -9.22
N GLN A 160 -45.10 -12.06 -8.08
CA GLN A 160 -46.27 -12.95 -8.07
C GLN A 160 -47.29 -12.55 -7.00
N GLY A 161 -48.52 -12.33 -7.46
CA GLY A 161 -49.72 -12.82 -6.76
C GLY A 161 -50.44 -11.84 -5.84
N SER A 162 -51.48 -11.20 -6.37
CA SER A 162 -52.52 -10.45 -5.65
C SER A 162 -53.19 -11.28 -4.54
N PRO A 163 -53.54 -10.70 -3.38
CA PRO A 163 -54.36 -11.38 -2.38
C PRO A 163 -55.85 -11.37 -2.75
N THR A 164 -56.42 -12.58 -2.77
CA THR A 164 -57.84 -12.89 -2.98
C THR A 164 -58.69 -12.40 -1.80
N THR A 165 -59.74 -11.63 -2.08
CA THR A 165 -60.80 -11.25 -1.15
C THR A 165 -61.63 -12.47 -0.75
N SER A 166 -61.69 -12.80 0.53
CA SER A 166 -62.70 -13.71 1.10
C SER A 166 -63.55 -12.96 2.14
N GLN A 167 -64.79 -12.66 1.78
CA GLN A 167 -65.87 -12.22 2.67
C GLN A 167 -66.30 -13.37 3.60
N PRO A 168 -66.67 -13.09 4.86
CA PRO A 168 -67.46 -14.02 5.66
C PRO A 168 -68.97 -13.80 5.44
N SER A 169 -69.69 -14.92 5.41
CA SER A 169 -71.15 -15.02 5.32
C SER A 169 -71.83 -14.70 6.66
N SER A 170 -73.10 -14.29 6.54
CA SER A 170 -74.06 -13.88 7.57
C SER A 170 -74.26 -14.82 8.75
#